data_AF-A0A7K3WTZ5-F1
#
_entry.id   AF-A0A7K3WTZ5-F1
#
_cell.length_a   1.000
_cell.length_b   1.000
_cell.length_c   1.000
_cell.angle_alpha   90.00
_cell.angle_beta   90.00
_cell.angle_gamma   90.00
#
_symmetry.space_group_name_H-M   'P 1'
#
loop_
_entity.id
_entity.type
_entity.pdbx_description
1 polymer ?
#
loop_
_entity_poly.entity_id
_entity_poly.type
_entity_poly.pdbx_seq_one_letter_code
_entity_poly.pdbx_strand_id
1 'polypeptide(L)' 'MTDKALEKRLLIYFHALARHEKMNALNYLKSLTTEDEPSNEKLLSLAGTISIEDLEAMEEAIKESCEKVDKDEW' A
#
# COMPACT_ATOMS: atom_id res chain seq x y z
N MET A 1 -5.90 -20.96 1.78
CA MET A 1 -6.82 -20.67 2.91
C MET A 1 -6.02 -20.80 4.19
N THR A 2 -5.64 -19.69 4.81
CA THR A 2 -5.06 -19.73 6.15
C THR A 2 -6.13 -20.14 7.15
N ASP A 3 -5.80 -21.10 8.00
CA ASP A 3 -6.70 -21.58 9.04
C ASP A 3 -6.95 -20.44 10.06
N LYS A 4 -8.18 -19.93 10.13
CA LYS A 4 -8.57 -18.86 11.07
C LYS A 4 -8.25 -19.21 12.53
N ALA A 5 -8.22 -20.51 12.87
CA ALA A 5 -7.82 -20.96 14.20
C ALA A 5 -6.32 -20.76 14.45
N LEU A 6 -5.49 -20.94 13.41
CA LEU A 6 -4.04 -20.72 13.49
C LEU A 6 -3.74 -19.23 13.66
N GLU A 7 -4.39 -18.37 12.87
CA GLU A 7 -4.22 -16.90 12.96
C GLU A 7 -4.54 -16.37 14.36
N LYS A 8 -5.68 -16.82 14.93
CA LYS A 8 -6.09 -16.43 16.28
C LYS A 8 -5.10 -16.87 17.35
N ARG A 9 -4.54 -18.07 17.22
CA ARG A 9 -3.52 -18.58 18.15
C ARG A 9 -2.22 -17.79 18.04
N LEU A 10 -1.76 -17.51 16.82
CA LEU A 10 -0.56 -16.72 16.58
C LEU A 10 -0.68 -15.33 17.20
N LEU A 11 -1.83 -14.66 17.06
CA LEU A 11 -2.05 -13.34 17.68
C LEU A 11 -2.01 -13.39 19.21
N ILE A 12 -2.56 -14.43 19.83
CA ILE A 12 -2.50 -14.60 21.30
C ILE A 12 -1.05 -14.73 21.77
N TYR A 13 -0.27 -15.61 21.14
CA TYR A 13 1.14 -15.77 21.50
C TYR A 13 1.93 -14.51 21.22
N PHE A 14 1.68 -13.86 20.08
CA PHE A 14 2.36 -12.63 19.71
C PHE A 14 2.09 -11.51 20.71
N HIS A 15 0.86 -11.36 21.21
CA HIS A 15 0.55 -10.37 22.25
C HIS A 15 1.24 -10.64 23.58
N ALA A 16 1.43 -11.90 23.96
CA ALA A 16 2.11 -12.31 25.19
C ALA A 16 3.62 -12.07 25.19
N LEU A 17 4.25 -11.88 24.02
CA LEU A 17 5.69 -11.63 23.90
C LEU A 17 6.09 -10.24 24.43
N ALA A 18 7.29 -10.16 24.99
CA ALA A 18 7.92 -8.90 25.32
C ALA A 18 8.27 -8.11 24.04
N ARG A 19 8.43 -6.79 24.16
CA ARG A 19 8.65 -5.89 23.00
C ARG A 19 9.87 -6.30 22.15
N HIS A 20 10.95 -6.75 22.78
CA HIS A 20 12.16 -7.17 22.08
C HIS A 20 11.94 -8.48 21.29
N GLU A 21 11.18 -9.42 21.85
CA GLU A 21 10.85 -10.69 21.20
C GLU A 21 9.90 -10.49 20.00
N LYS A 22 8.91 -9.59 20.15
CA LYS A 22 8.05 -9.15 19.03
C LYS A 22 8.87 -8.58 17.88
N MET A 23 9.87 -7.76 18.19
CA MET A 23 10.75 -7.16 17.18
C MET A 23 11.60 -8.21 16.47
N ASN A 24 12.15 -9.18 17.21
CA ASN A 24 12.92 -10.28 16.62
C ASN A 24 12.07 -11.15 15.69
N ALA A 25 10.83 -11.47 16.10
CA ALA A 25 9.90 -12.23 15.27
C ALA A 25 9.52 -11.46 13.99
N LEU A 26 9.28 -10.15 14.08
CA LEU A 26 9.02 -9.30 12.90
C LEU A 26 10.22 -9.24 11.96
N ASN A 27 11.43 -9.07 12.49
CA ASN A 27 12.66 -9.03 11.68
C ASN A 27 12.90 -10.37 10.97
N TYR A 28 12.62 -11.48 11.66
CA TYR A 28 12.68 -12.81 11.05
C TYR A 28 11.65 -12.97 9.93
N LEU A 29 10.39 -12.61 10.16
CA LEU A 29 9.36 -12.65 9.12
C LEU A 29 9.73 -11.75 7.93
N LYS A 30 10.25 -10.55 8.18
CA LYS A 30 10.79 -9.65 7.15
C LYS A 30 11.93 -10.29 6.35
N SER A 31 12.81 -11.06 7.00
CA SER A 31 13.90 -11.76 6.31
C SER A 31 13.42 -12.92 5.43
N LEU A 32 12.21 -13.45 5.69
CA LEU A 32 11.60 -14.52 4.89
C LEU A 32 10.86 -13.98 3.67
N THR A 33 10.49 -12.70 3.67
CA THR A 33 9.90 -12.03 2.51
C THR A 33 11.02 -11.44 1.65
N THR A 34 11.18 -11.96 0.43
CA THR A 34 12.17 -11.51 -0.57
C THR A 34 11.86 -10.15 -1.20
N GLU A 35 10.89 -9.40 -0.66
CA GLU A 35 10.63 -8.06 -1.14
C GLU A 35 11.72 -7.15 -0.60
N ASP A 36 12.66 -6.79 -1.48
CA ASP A 36 13.56 -5.67 -1.25
C ASP A 36 12.70 -4.47 -0.83
N GLU A 37 12.86 -4.01 0.43
CA GLU A 37 12.30 -2.72 0.84
C GLU A 37 12.78 -1.72 -0.22
N PRO A 38 11.87 -1.03 -0.94
CA PRO A 38 12.27 -0.09 -1.97
C PRO A 38 13.20 0.92 -1.30
N SER A 39 14.41 1.06 -1.84
CA SER A 39 15.38 2.00 -1.31
C SER A 39 14.75 3.39 -1.19
N ASN A 40 15.20 4.20 -0.22
CA ASN A 40 14.72 5.57 -0.07
C ASN A 40 14.80 6.35 -1.39
N GLU A 41 15.82 6.08 -2.22
CA GLU A 41 15.99 6.65 -3.57
C GLU A 41 14.86 6.24 -4.52
N LYS A 42 14.43 4.98 -4.49
CA LYS A 42 13.30 4.48 -5.28
C LYS A 42 11.98 5.08 -4.81
N LEU A 43 11.78 5.24 -3.50
CA LEU A 43 10.62 5.92 -2.95
C LEU A 43 10.59 7.41 -3.32
N LEU A 44 11.75 8.08 -3.28
CA LEU A 44 11.88 9.48 -3.70
C LEU A 44 11.62 9.65 -5.21
N SER A 45 11.99 8.67 -6.03
CA SER A 45 11.68 8.70 -7.47
C SER A 45 10.17 8.63 -7.78
N LEU A 46 9.37 8.14 -6.83
CA LEU A 46 7.91 8.08 -6.94
C LEU A 46 7.22 9.35 -6.38
N ALA A 47 7.96 10.22 -5.69
CA ALA A 47 7.41 11.46 -5.16
C ALA A 47 7.15 12.45 -6.31
N GLY A 48 5.87 12.72 -6.59
CA GLY A 48 5.47 13.59 -7.69
C GLY A 48 5.32 12.88 -9.05
N THR A 49 5.45 11.56 -9.10
CA THR A 49 5.08 10.79 -10.29
C THR A 49 3.59 10.47 -10.27
N ILE A 50 2.93 10.65 -11.40
CA ILE A 50 1.55 10.20 -11.61
C ILE A 50 1.63 8.77 -12.19
N SER A 51 0.82 7.85 -11.68
CA SER A 51 0.76 6.50 -12.22
C SER A 51 0.17 6.50 -13.63
N ILE A 52 0.43 5.46 -14.43
CA ILE A 52 -0.14 5.37 -15.78
C ILE A 52 -1.67 5.24 -15.68
N GLU A 53 -2.14 4.50 -14.68
CA GLU A 53 -3.55 4.33 -14.38
C GLU A 53 -4.23 5.66 -14.05
N ASP A 54 -3.58 6.51 -13.24
CA ASP A 54 -4.09 7.84 -12.94
C ASP A 54 -4.06 8.76 -14.17
N LEU A 55 -3.04 8.65 -15.04
CA LEU A 55 -2.98 9.39 -16.30
C LEU A 55 -4.12 8.99 -17.24
N GLU A 56 -4.40 7.70 -17.38
CA GLU A 56 -5.52 7.19 -18.19
C GLU A 56 -6.87 7.66 -17.64
N ALA A 57 -7.05 7.64 -16.32
CA ALA A 57 -8.27 8.14 -15.68
C ALA A 57 -8.44 9.66 -15.89
N MET A 58 -7.36 10.43 -15.80
CA MET A 58 -7.37 11.86 -16.11
C MET A 58 -7.69 12.13 -17.58
N GLU A 59 -7.12 11.35 -18.50
CA GLU A 59 -7.40 11.47 -19.93
C GLU A 59 -8.87 11.19 -20.26
N GLU A 60 -9.45 10.15 -19.66
CA GLU A 60 -10.86 9.83 -19.84
C GLU A 60 -11.77 10.92 -19.26
N ALA A 61 -11.47 11.40 -18.04
CA ALA A 61 -12.24 12.49 -17.42
C ALA A 61 -12.21 13.77 -18.26
N ILE A 62 -11.08 14.08 -18.90
CA ILE A 62 -10.96 15.21 -19.83
C ILE A 62 -11.83 14.97 -21.07
N LYS A 63 -11.78 13.79 -21.69
CA LYS A 63 -12.60 13.45 -22.86
C LYS A 63 -14.09 13.51 -22.56
N GLU A 64 -14.51 13.04 -21.39
CA GLU A 64 -15.93 12.94 -21.02
C GLU A 64 -16.52 14.27 -20.50
N SER A 65 -15.70 15.19 -19.97
CA SER A 65 -16.19 16.37 -19.23
C SER A 65 -15.72 17.73 -19.74
N CYS A 66 -14.73 17.83 -20.65
CA CYS A 66 -14.20 19.14 -21.07
C CYS A 66 -15.18 19.99 -21.92
N GLU A 67 -16.23 19.39 -22.48
CA GLU A 67 -17.25 20.11 -23.28
C GLU A 67 -18.53 20.47 -22.50
N LYS A 68 -18.66 20.05 -21.23
CA LYS A 68 -19.80 20.44 -20.37
C LYS A 68 -19.50 21.73 -19.60
N VAL A 69 -19.14 22.77 -20.33
CA VAL A 69 -19.24 24.13 -19.77
C VAL A 69 -20.73 24.45 -19.71
N ASP A 70 -21.35 24.21 -18.56
CA ASP A 70 -22.69 24.72 -18.30
C ASP A 70 -22.60 26.25 -18.29
N LYS A 71 -23.16 26.89 -19.32
CA LYS A 71 -23.15 28.34 -19.46
C LYS A 71 -24.18 29.01 -18.55
N ASP A 72 -25.07 28.22 -17.94
CA ASP A 72 -26.15 28.67 -17.07
C ASP A 72 -25.88 28.40 -15.58
N GLU A 73 -24.87 27.57 -15.23
CA GLU A 73 -24.34 27.48 -13.87
C GLU A 73 -23.22 28.51 -13.65
N TRP A 74 -23.61 29.74 -13.31
CA TRP A 74 -22.80 30.75 -12.61
C TRP A 74 -23.50 31.20 -11.34
#